data_AF-A0A4U9HW65-F1
#
_entry.id   AF-A0A4U9HW65-F1
#
_cell.length_a   1.000
_cell.length_b   1.000
_cell.length_c   1.000
_cell.angle_alpha   90.00
_cell.angle_beta   90.00
_cell.angle_gamma   90.00
#
_symmetry.space_group_name_H-M   'P 1'
#
loop_
_entity.id
_entity.type
_entity.pdbx_description
1 polymer ?
#
loop_
_entity_poly.entity_id
_entity_poly.type
_entity_poly.pdbx_seq_one_letter_code
_entity_poly.pdbx_strand_id
1 'polypeptide(L)'
;MKGCKGLAGWLCGLSFAVMAAPQDDAPVSLAFHDAPVALVLQALADHQQLNLVTAEAVSGTLTLRLKAVPWRQALAVILRMGKLGMTLDGKVMTVFPAEQLPPPLADVDAAAASRRSGGGSAEFYRRSAARC
;
A
#
# COMPACT_ATOMS: atom_id res chain seq x y z
N MET A 1 -51.21 -35.50 29.80
CA MET A 1 -51.81 -34.41 30.59
C MET A 1 -50.73 -33.37 30.88
N LYS A 2 -50.93 -32.13 30.38
CA LYS A 2 -50.29 -30.83 30.72
C LYS A 2 -48.75 -30.79 30.62
N GLY A 3 -48.10 -30.07 29.69
CA GLY A 3 -48.42 -28.76 29.14
C GLY A 3 -47.35 -27.76 29.58
N CYS A 4 -46.26 -27.63 28.82
CA CYS A 4 -45.36 -26.47 28.91
C CYS A 4 -45.24 -25.86 27.51
N LYS A 5 -46.17 -24.95 27.21
CA LYS A 5 -46.11 -23.97 26.12
C LYS A 5 -45.95 -22.61 26.77
N GLY A 6 -45.02 -21.81 26.26
CA GLY A 6 -44.63 -20.49 26.77
C GLY A 6 -43.13 -20.52 27.04
N LEU A 7 -42.28 -19.69 26.44
CA LEU A 7 -42.51 -18.30 26.09
C LEU A 7 -41.57 -17.96 24.92
N ALA A 8 -42.12 -17.31 23.90
CA ALA A 8 -41.33 -16.50 22.98
C ALA A 8 -40.63 -15.40 23.79
N GLY A 9 -39.33 -15.26 23.64
CA GLY A 9 -38.55 -14.21 24.27
C GLY A 9 -37.31 -13.89 23.45
N TRP A 10 -37.42 -12.85 22.62
CA TRP A 10 -36.35 -11.90 22.30
C TRP A 10 -35.03 -12.49 21.74
N LEU A 11 -34.73 -12.38 20.45
CA LEU A 11 -34.30 -11.12 19.83
C LEU A 11 -33.36 -10.31 20.74
N CYS A 12 -32.13 -10.78 20.88
CA CYS A 12 -30.99 -9.89 21.01
C CYS A 12 -29.79 -10.58 20.38
N GLY A 13 -29.40 -10.09 19.20
CA GLY A 13 -28.15 -10.48 18.59
C GLY A 13 -27.05 -10.28 19.62
N LEU A 14 -26.35 -11.36 19.96
CA LEU A 14 -25.01 -11.26 20.49
C LEU A 14 -24.16 -10.73 19.34
N SER A 15 -24.22 -9.40 19.21
CA SER A 15 -23.14 -8.54 18.81
C SER A 15 -21.83 -9.22 19.19
N PHE A 16 -21.18 -9.84 18.20
CA PHE A 16 -19.76 -10.05 18.25
C PHE A 16 -19.14 -8.66 18.31
N ALA A 17 -18.96 -8.14 19.52
CA ALA A 17 -18.03 -7.05 19.77
C ALA A 17 -16.67 -7.60 19.39
N VAL A 18 -16.25 -7.36 18.15
CA VAL A 18 -14.86 -7.55 17.72
C VAL A 18 -14.07 -6.52 18.53
N MET A 19 -13.54 -6.97 19.66
CA MET A 19 -12.63 -6.19 20.48
C MET A 19 -11.30 -6.18 19.75
N ALA A 20 -11.08 -5.17 18.91
CA ALA A 20 -9.80 -4.91 18.30
C ALA A 20 -8.81 -4.55 19.41
N ALA A 21 -8.05 -5.54 19.87
CA ALA A 21 -6.99 -5.35 20.84
C ALA A 21 -6.02 -4.28 20.31
N PRO A 22 -5.52 -3.37 21.18
CA PRO A 22 -4.44 -2.48 20.80
C PRO A 22 -3.26 -3.36 20.38
N GLN A 23 -2.89 -3.29 19.11
CA GLN A 23 -1.65 -3.89 18.64
C GLN A 23 -0.52 -3.19 19.40
N ASP A 24 0.43 -3.95 19.96
CA ASP A 24 1.58 -3.45 20.71
C ASP A 24 2.39 -2.44 19.88
N ASP A 25 2.00 -1.17 19.94
CA ASP A 25 2.74 -0.05 19.38
C ASP A 25 3.70 0.45 20.45
N ALA A 26 4.90 -0.14 20.48
CA ALA A 26 5.96 0.34 21.36
C ALA A 26 6.17 1.86 21.13
N PRO A 27 6.13 2.68 22.21
CA PRO A 27 6.19 4.12 22.08
C PRO A 27 7.57 4.56 21.60
N VAL A 28 7.58 5.42 20.60
CA VAL A 28 8.79 5.94 19.96
C VAL A 28 9.02 7.39 20.38
N SER A 29 10.27 7.72 20.70
CA SER A 29 10.70 9.10 20.97
C SER A 29 11.89 9.42 20.08
N LEU A 30 11.71 10.35 19.14
CA LEU A 30 12.69 10.71 18.12
C LEU A 30 12.66 12.23 17.92
N ALA A 31 13.82 12.84 17.73
CA ALA A 31 13.90 14.26 17.43
C ALA A 31 14.87 14.47 16.25
N PHE A 32 14.32 14.99 15.16
CA PHE A 32 15.04 15.32 13.94
C PHE A 32 14.89 16.80 13.64
N HIS A 33 15.97 17.41 13.17
CA HIS A 33 15.99 18.79 12.73
C HIS A 33 16.59 18.83 11.33
N ASP A 34 15.82 19.37 10.38
CA ASP A 34 16.19 19.46 8.97
C ASP A 34 16.79 18.16 8.39
N ALA A 35 16.12 17.04 8.69
CA ALA A 35 16.60 15.72 8.28
C ALA A 35 15.89 15.27 7.00
N PRO A 36 16.58 14.53 6.11
CA PRO A 36 15.93 13.95 4.94
C PRO A 36 14.88 12.92 5.36
N VAL A 37 13.73 12.92 4.66
CA VAL A 37 12.59 12.04 4.99
C VAL A 37 12.99 10.56 4.98
N ALA A 38 13.86 10.16 4.05
CA ALA A 38 14.38 8.80 3.97
C ALA A 38 15.07 8.34 5.26
N LEU A 39 15.85 9.22 5.90
CA LEU A 39 16.59 8.89 7.13
C LEU A 39 15.65 8.75 8.33
N VAL A 40 14.61 9.58 8.39
CA VAL A 40 13.58 9.48 9.43
C VAL A 40 12.79 8.17 9.29
N LEU A 41 12.46 7.77 8.06
CA LEU A 41 11.78 6.49 7.78
C LEU A 41 12.65 5.29 8.14
N GLN A 42 13.96 5.35 7.85
CA GLN A 42 14.92 4.31 8.26
C GLN A 42 14.91 4.11 9.77
N ALA A 43 15.06 5.19 10.54
CA ALA A 43 15.05 5.12 12.00
C ALA A 43 13.75 4.51 12.56
N LEU A 44 12.62 4.74 11.90
CA LEU A 44 11.34 4.11 12.26
C LEU A 44 11.25 2.64 11.87
N ALA A 45 11.83 2.24 10.73
CA ALA A 45 11.86 0.85 10.31
C ALA A 45 12.75 0.01 11.24
N ASP A 46 13.90 0.56 11.64
CA ASP A 46 14.84 -0.08 12.56
C ASP A 46 14.20 -0.34 13.93
N HIS A 47 13.33 0.56 14.40
CA HIS A 47 12.63 0.40 15.67
C HIS A 47 11.75 -0.86 15.72
N GLN A 48 11.10 -1.23 14.59
CA GLN A 48 10.27 -2.42 14.47
C GLN A 48 11.00 -3.60 13.81
N GLN A 49 12.30 -3.46 13.54
CA GLN A 49 13.11 -4.46 12.81
C GLN A 49 12.50 -4.86 11.46
N LEU A 50 11.96 -3.87 10.74
CA LEU A 50 11.38 -4.05 9.41
C LEU A 50 12.41 -3.73 8.33
N ASN A 51 12.32 -4.42 7.19
CA ASN A 51 13.12 -4.10 6.02
C ASN A 51 12.45 -2.94 5.28
N LEU A 52 13.18 -1.85 5.06
CA LEU A 52 12.67 -0.66 4.36
C LEU A 52 13.16 -0.63 2.91
N VAL A 53 12.24 -0.46 1.97
CA VAL A 53 12.51 -0.18 0.57
C VAL A 53 11.91 1.18 0.21
N THR A 54 12.76 2.15 -0.14
CA THR A 54 12.34 3.50 -0.57
C THR A 54 12.61 3.69 -2.06
N ALA A 55 11.65 4.24 -2.80
CA ALA A 55 11.89 4.69 -4.17
C ALA A 55 12.82 5.92 -4.19
N GLU A 56 13.60 6.09 -5.27
CA GLU A 56 14.49 7.26 -5.45
C GLU A 56 13.76 8.60 -5.40
N ALA A 57 12.46 8.60 -5.75
CA ALA A 57 11.61 9.78 -5.77
C ALA A 57 11.19 10.26 -4.36
N VAL A 58 11.54 9.55 -3.28
CA VAL A 58 11.30 9.99 -1.90
C VAL A 58 12.35 11.04 -1.52
N SER A 59 12.09 12.30 -1.89
CA SER A 59 12.97 13.45 -1.62
C SER A 59 12.27 14.51 -0.77
N GLY A 60 13.03 15.21 0.08
CA GLY A 60 12.54 16.29 0.94
C GLY A 60 13.18 16.30 2.33
N THR A 61 13.12 17.44 3.03
CA THR A 61 13.54 17.56 4.42
C THR A 61 12.36 17.78 5.35
N LEU A 62 12.46 17.30 6.58
CA LEU A 62 11.45 17.49 7.61
C LEU A 62 12.09 17.78 8.97
N THR A 63 11.38 18.58 9.76
CA THR A 63 11.71 18.81 11.18
C THR A 63 10.60 18.19 12.02
N LEU A 64 10.97 17.29 12.93
CA LEU A 64 10.04 16.44 13.69
C LEU A 64 10.55 16.26 15.11
N ARG A 65 9.63 16.36 16.08
CA ARG A 65 9.89 15.96 17.46
C ARG A 65 8.75 15.11 17.98
N LEU A 66 9.05 13.87 18.33
CA LEU A 66 8.12 12.89 18.89
C LEU A 66 8.58 12.53 20.30
N LYS A 67 7.61 12.45 21.21
CA LYS A 67 7.83 12.03 22.60
C LYS A 67 6.72 11.08 23.02
N ALA A 68 7.08 9.84 23.32
CA ALA A 68 6.16 8.79 23.73
C ALA A 68 4.97 8.61 22.76
N VAL A 69 5.24 8.63 21.45
CA VAL A 69 4.20 8.49 20.43
C VAL A 69 4.17 7.06 19.92
N PRO A 70 2.99 6.40 19.82
CA PRO A 70 2.85 5.08 19.22
C PRO A 70 3.46 5.03 17.81
N TRP A 71 4.16 3.95 17.48
CA TRP A 71 4.86 3.81 16.19
C TRP A 71 3.92 4.02 14.99
N ARG A 72 2.74 3.37 14.96
CA ARG A 72 1.75 3.57 13.89
C ARG A 72 1.30 5.03 13.75
N GLN A 73 1.15 5.74 14.85
CA GLN A 73 0.76 7.15 14.84
C GLN A 73 1.89 8.04 14.31
N ALA A 74 3.12 7.80 14.77
CA ALA A 74 4.31 8.49 14.30
C ALA A 74 4.47 8.34 12.77
N LEU A 75 4.38 7.10 12.28
CA LEU A 75 4.46 6.78 10.86
C LEU A 75 3.38 7.51 10.05
N ALA A 76 2.11 7.46 10.50
CA ALA A 76 1.00 8.14 9.83
C ALA A 76 1.17 9.67 9.78
N VAL A 77 1.81 10.29 10.76
CA VAL A 77 2.13 11.73 10.72
C VAL A 77 3.18 12.01 9.64
N ILE A 78 4.27 11.23 9.61
CA ILE A 78 5.36 11.44 8.66
C ILE A 78 4.90 11.24 7.21
N LEU A 79 4.11 10.18 6.96
CA LEU A 79 3.56 9.92 5.63
C LEU A 79 2.66 11.07 5.15
N ARG A 80 1.83 11.64 6.03
CA ARG A 80 0.98 12.79 5.69
C ARG A 80 1.79 14.05 5.40
N MET A 81 2.82 14.32 6.20
CA MET A 81 3.68 15.50 6.01
C MET A 81 4.51 15.41 4.74
N GLY A 82 5.05 14.23 4.44
CA GLY A 82 5.85 13.97 3.25
C GLY A 82 5.02 13.66 1.99
N LYS A 83 3.68 13.65 2.08
CA LYS A 83 2.78 13.15 1.03
C LYS A 83 3.27 11.82 0.44
N LEU A 84 3.55 10.85 1.31
CA LEU A 84 4.06 9.54 0.93
C LEU A 84 2.99 8.48 1.11
N GLY A 85 2.96 7.51 0.20
CA GLY A 85 2.26 6.24 0.36
C GLY A 85 3.19 5.16 0.92
N MET A 86 2.60 4.17 1.58
CA MET A 86 3.32 2.98 2.02
C MET A 86 2.54 1.71 1.70
N THR A 87 3.25 0.61 1.52
CA THR A 87 2.69 -0.74 1.45
C THR A 87 3.53 -1.66 2.33
N LEU A 88 2.86 -2.53 3.09
CA LEU A 88 3.50 -3.44 4.03
C LEU A 88 3.18 -4.88 3.62
N ASP A 89 4.20 -5.59 3.18
CA ASP A 89 4.15 -7.00 2.77
C ASP A 89 4.95 -7.82 3.78
N GLY A 90 4.29 -8.23 4.86
CA GLY A 90 4.91 -8.99 5.94
C GLY A 90 5.97 -8.18 6.70
N LYS A 91 7.26 -8.46 6.45
CA LYS A 91 8.41 -7.75 7.07
C LYS A 91 9.04 -6.69 6.18
N VAL A 92 8.49 -6.46 4.99
CA VAL A 92 9.00 -5.48 4.04
C VAL A 92 8.05 -4.30 3.99
N MET A 93 8.58 -3.11 4.29
CA MET A 93 7.89 -1.83 4.20
C MET A 93 8.39 -1.11 2.96
N THR A 94 7.50 -0.89 2.00
CA THR A 94 7.79 -0.16 0.76
C THR A 94 7.18 1.24 0.85
N VAL A 95 7.97 2.27 0.58
CA VAL A 95 7.55 3.67 0.62
C VAL A 95 7.72 4.33 -0.74
N PHE A 96 6.68 5.04 -1.19
CA PHE A 96 6.60 5.71 -2.48
C PHE A 96 5.98 7.12 -2.32
N PRO A 97 6.32 8.10 -3.18
CA PRO A 97 5.67 9.41 -3.16
C PRO A 97 4.20 9.29 -3.61
N ALA A 98 3.28 9.95 -2.92
CA ALA A 98 1.84 9.88 -3.21
C ALA A 98 1.45 10.57 -4.52
N GLU A 99 2.27 11.50 -5.04
CA GLU A 99 2.11 12.02 -6.40
C GLU A 99 2.26 10.91 -7.47
N GLN A 100 2.89 9.79 -7.14
CA GLN A 100 2.84 8.54 -7.91
C GLN A 100 2.00 7.53 -7.16
N LEU A 101 0.68 7.62 -7.25
CA LEU A 101 -0.14 6.41 -7.16
C LEU A 101 0.07 5.68 -8.49
N PRO A 102 0.89 4.61 -8.58
CA PRO A 102 0.82 3.75 -9.76
C PRO A 102 -0.63 3.31 -9.86
N PRO A 103 -1.27 3.42 -11.04
CA PRO A 103 -2.60 2.86 -11.21
C PRO A 103 -2.55 1.41 -10.69
N PRO A 104 -3.55 0.98 -9.89
CA PRO A 104 -3.62 -0.41 -9.46
C PRO A 104 -3.43 -1.26 -10.71
N LEU A 105 -2.39 -2.10 -10.71
CA LEU A 105 -2.00 -2.93 -11.85
C LEU A 105 -3.18 -3.85 -12.18
N ALA A 106 -4.10 -3.35 -13.00
CA ALA A 106 -5.33 -4.00 -13.39
C ALA A 106 -5.38 -4.13 -14.92
N ASP A 107 -4.25 -4.14 -15.62
CA ASP A 107 -4.17 -4.38 -17.07
C ASP A 107 -2.74 -4.36 -17.66
N VAL A 108 -1.74 -4.95 -16.99
CA VAL A 108 -0.43 -5.15 -17.68
C VAL A 108 -0.47 -6.23 -18.78
N ASP A 109 -1.61 -6.93 -18.94
CA ASP A 109 -1.80 -7.98 -19.94
C ASP A 109 -2.42 -7.48 -21.27
N ALA A 110 -2.92 -6.24 -21.36
CA ALA A 110 -3.55 -5.73 -22.58
C ALA A 110 -2.53 -5.16 -23.60
N ALA A 111 -1.38 -4.65 -23.14
CA ALA A 111 -0.40 -3.98 -24.01
C ALA A 111 0.51 -4.95 -24.81
N ALA A 112 0.53 -6.24 -24.48
CA ALA A 112 1.35 -7.23 -25.19
C ALA A 112 0.70 -7.78 -26.48
N ALA A 113 -0.58 -7.52 -26.73
CA ALA A 113 -1.32 -8.10 -27.86
C ALA A 113 -1.15 -7.34 -29.19
N SER A 114 -0.78 -6.06 -29.18
CA SER A 114 -0.70 -5.26 -30.42
C SER A 114 0.65 -5.32 -31.15
N ARG A 115 1.74 -5.75 -30.48
CA ARG A 115 3.08 -5.79 -31.10
C ARG A 115 3.37 -7.02 -31.96
N ARG A 116 2.40 -7.91 -32.21
CA ARG A 116 2.60 -9.11 -33.06
C ARG A 116 1.96 -9.03 -34.46
N SER A 117 1.21 -7.98 -34.80
CA SER A 117 0.62 -7.80 -36.14
C SER A 117 1.37 -6.77 -36.99
N GLY A 118 2.69 -6.97 -37.14
CA GLY A 118 3.56 -6.13 -37.97
C GLY A 118 4.71 -6.95 -38.57
N GLY A 119 4.39 -8.02 -39.29
CA GLY A 119 5.37 -8.85 -39.99
C GLY A 119 4.77 -9.34 -41.30
N GLY A 120 5.24 -8.79 -42.41
CA GLY A 120 4.62 -8.88 -43.73
C GLY A 120 4.54 -10.29 -44.31
N SER A 121 3.50 -10.53 -45.11
CA SER A 121 3.53 -11.54 -46.16
C SER A 121 2.45 -11.41 -47.24
N ALA A 122 1.45 -10.53 -47.10
CA ALA A 122 0.32 -10.46 -48.05
C ALA A 122 0.50 -9.47 -49.23
N GLU A 123 1.51 -8.60 -49.20
CA GLU A 123 1.70 -7.58 -50.26
C GLU A 123 2.46 -8.11 -51.49
N PHE A 124 3.08 -9.29 -51.39
CA PHE A 124 3.85 -9.88 -52.48
C PHE A 124 2.98 -10.52 -53.58
N TYR A 125 1.75 -10.94 -53.28
CA TYR A 125 0.89 -11.62 -54.26
C TYR A 125 0.19 -10.66 -55.24
N ARG A 126 0.03 -9.38 -54.87
CA ARG A 126 -0.76 -8.42 -55.68
C ARG A 126 0.01 -7.78 -56.84
N ARG A 127 1.33 -7.95 -56.91
CA ARG A 127 2.17 -7.29 -57.93
C ARG A 127 2.56 -8.17 -59.12
N SER A 128 2.39 -9.50 -59.02
CA SER A 128 2.80 -10.44 -60.09
C SER A 128 1.70 -10.78 -61.10
N ALA A 129 0.44 -10.41 -60.87
CA ALA A 129 -0.67 -10.74 -61.77
C ALA A 129 -1.11 -9.61 -62.72
N ALA A 130 -0.47 -8.44 -62.67
CA ALA A 130 -0.84 -7.27 -63.50
C ALA A 130 0.16 -6.97 -64.63
N ARG A 131 0.97 -7.96 -65.02
CA ARG A 131 1.88 -7.86 -66.17
C ARG A 131 1.76 -9.10 -67.06
N CYS A 132 0.57 -9.26 -67.64
CA CYS A 132 0.32 -9.93 -68.92
C CYS A 132 -0.72 -9.10 -69.67
#